data_AF-A0A519RYJ5-F1
#
_entry.id   AF-A0A519RYJ5-F1
#
_cell.length_a   1.000
_cell.length_b   1.000
_cell.length_c   1.000
_cell.angle_alpha   90.00
_cell.angle_beta   90.00
_cell.angle_gamma   90.00
#
_symmetry.space_group_name_H-M   'P 1'
#
loop_
_entity.id
_entity.type
_entity.pdbx_description
1 polymer ?
#
loop_
_entity_poly.entity_id
_entity_poly.type
_entity_poly.pdbx_seq_one_letter_code
_entity_poly.pdbx_strand_id
1 'polypeptide(L)'
;MPEEDVEAPEAYATPASFGIKSWAEEDRPREKLMQKGRAALSDAELIAILLGSGTTKLTAVDVGMLMLQAVDNDLNELARLSIKQLCRHPGIGPAKAITVIAALELGRRRKESGAGRRT
;
A
#
# COMPACT_ATOMS: atom_id res chain seq x y z
N MET A 1 -14.58 -15.27 -20.55
CA MET A 1 -13.87 -13.98 -20.68
C MET A 1 -12.40 -14.29 -20.58
N PRO A 2 -11.56 -13.90 -21.54
CA PRO A 2 -10.14 -14.18 -21.44
C PRO A 2 -9.58 -13.40 -20.24
N GLU A 3 -8.75 -14.05 -19.44
CA GLU A 3 -7.95 -13.39 -18.41
C GLU A 3 -7.01 -12.44 -19.16
N GLU A 4 -7.32 -11.15 -19.18
CA GLU A 4 -6.35 -10.15 -19.63
C GLU A 4 -5.19 -10.20 -18.64
N ASP A 5 -4.10 -10.80 -19.10
CA ASP A 5 -2.79 -10.70 -18.48
C ASP A 5 -2.46 -9.21 -18.37
N VAL A 6 -2.80 -8.61 -17.21
CA VAL A 6 -2.34 -7.28 -16.82
C VAL A 6 -0.81 -7.39 -16.73
N GLU A 7 -0.17 -7.10 -17.86
CA GLU A 7 1.26 -7.08 -18.03
C GLU A 7 1.83 -6.11 -16.99
N ALA A 8 2.82 -6.56 -16.22
CA ALA A 8 3.43 -5.69 -15.22
C ALA A 8 3.96 -4.46 -15.97
N PRO A 9 3.62 -3.22 -15.54
CA PRO A 9 3.98 -2.03 -16.29
C PRO A 9 5.50 -2.00 -16.52
N GLU A 10 5.88 -1.65 -17.75
CA GLU A 10 7.26 -1.48 -18.19
C GLU A 10 8.08 -0.76 -17.11
N ALA A 11 9.20 -1.37 -16.74
CA ALA A 11 10.19 -0.94 -15.76
C ALA A 11 9.87 0.43 -15.11
N TYR A 12 9.20 0.39 -13.95
CA TYR A 12 8.91 1.57 -13.14
C TYR A 12 10.10 2.53 -13.15
N ALA A 13 9.90 3.77 -13.60
CA ALA A 13 10.91 4.81 -13.51
C ALA A 13 11.24 5.02 -12.02
N THR A 14 12.25 4.31 -11.55
CA THR A 14 12.67 4.27 -10.14
C THR A 14 13.24 5.65 -9.77
N PRO A 15 12.58 6.48 -8.93
CA PRO A 15 13.28 7.58 -8.32
C PRO A 15 14.39 7.01 -7.45
N ALA A 16 15.62 7.54 -7.57
CA ALA A 16 16.69 7.24 -6.63
C ALA A 16 16.32 7.84 -5.28
N SER A 17 15.60 7.09 -4.45
CA SER A 17 15.07 7.56 -3.18
C SER A 17 15.98 7.11 -2.04
N PHE A 18 16.54 8.07 -1.30
CA PHE A 18 17.21 7.77 -0.05
C PHE A 18 16.21 7.08 0.90
N GLY A 19 16.67 6.09 1.65
CA GLY A 19 15.81 5.37 2.58
C GLY A 19 15.07 6.31 3.54
N ILE A 20 13.84 5.98 3.92
CA ILE A 20 12.94 6.81 4.76
C ILE A 20 13.62 7.35 6.03
N LYS A 21 14.60 6.62 6.59
CA LYS A 21 15.39 7.05 7.75
C LYS A 21 16.20 8.34 7.52
N SER A 22 16.42 8.74 6.28
CA SER A 22 17.09 9.98 5.91
C SER A 22 16.14 11.19 5.89
N TRP A 23 14.83 10.97 5.88
CA TRP A 23 13.85 12.05 5.89
C TRP A 23 13.78 12.71 7.26
N ALA A 24 13.26 13.94 7.29
CA ALA A 24 12.87 14.59 8.54
C ALA A 24 11.90 13.67 9.31
N GLU A 25 12.03 13.60 10.64
CA GLU A 25 11.24 12.67 11.45
C GLU A 25 9.74 12.86 11.24
N GLU A 26 9.30 14.10 11.06
CA GLU A 26 7.90 14.43 10.85
C GLU A 26 7.31 13.99 9.50
N ASP A 27 8.17 13.59 8.55
CA ASP A 27 7.80 13.06 7.24
C ASP A 27 7.88 11.53 7.18
N ARG A 28 8.53 10.90 8.17
CA ARG A 28 8.60 9.43 8.22
C ARG A 28 7.22 8.88 8.59
N PRO A 29 6.65 7.92 7.85
CA PRO A 29 5.24 7.54 8.02
C PRO A 29 4.84 7.13 9.45
N ARG A 30 5.69 6.36 10.15
CA ARG A 30 5.38 5.88 11.51
C ARG A 30 5.42 7.01 12.53
N GLU A 31 6.44 7.84 12.46
CA GLU A 31 6.62 9.01 13.31
C GLU A 31 5.54 10.07 13.02
N LYS A 32 5.23 10.34 11.74
CA LYS A 32 4.13 11.18 11.29
C LYS A 32 2.78 10.70 11.81
N LEU A 33 2.52 9.39 11.81
CA LEU A 33 1.32 8.80 12.41
C LEU A 33 1.24 9.08 13.91
N MET A 34 2.35 8.96 14.63
CA MET A 34 2.41 9.22 16.08
C MET A 34 2.21 10.69 16.42
N GLN A 35 2.75 11.61 15.61
CA GLN A 35 2.75 13.04 15.90
C GLN A 35 1.51 13.77 15.36
N LYS A 36 1.12 13.48 14.11
CA LYS A 36 0.07 14.21 13.37
C LYS A 36 -1.22 13.39 13.23
N GLY A 37 -1.19 12.11 13.58
CA GLY A 37 -2.34 11.20 13.52
C GLY A 37 -2.66 10.70 12.11
N ARG A 38 -3.58 9.72 12.03
CA ARG A 38 -3.89 9.00 10.77
C ARG A 38 -4.39 9.87 9.62
N ALA A 39 -5.02 11.01 9.90
CA ALA A 39 -5.57 11.90 8.88
C ALA A 39 -4.49 12.67 8.10
N ALA A 40 -3.26 12.72 8.63
CA ALA A 40 -2.15 13.39 7.97
C ALA A 40 -1.42 12.51 6.94
N LEU A 41 -1.72 11.21 6.89
CA LEU A 41 -1.07 10.25 6.00
C LEU A 41 -1.86 10.11 4.70
N SER A 42 -1.13 10.02 3.61
CA SER A 42 -1.63 9.51 2.34
C SER A 42 -1.85 8.00 2.39
N ASP A 43 -2.64 7.47 1.45
CA ASP A 43 -2.85 6.04 1.30
C ASP A 43 -1.53 5.29 1.05
N ALA A 44 -0.61 5.88 0.30
CA ALA A 44 0.72 5.31 0.05
C ALA A 44 1.53 5.19 1.36
N GLU A 45 1.46 6.17 2.25
CA GLU A 45 2.12 6.13 3.55
C GLU A 45 1.47 5.11 4.49
N LEU A 46 0.14 4.97 4.45
CA LEU A 46 -0.57 3.93 5.20
C LEU A 46 -0.15 2.52 4.73
N ILE A 47 -0.08 2.31 3.42
CA ILE A 47 0.43 1.07 2.84
C ILE A 47 1.88 0.86 3.25
N ALA A 48 2.73 1.88 3.17
CA ALA A 48 4.15 1.80 3.55
C ALA A 48 4.36 1.32 5.00
N ILE A 49 3.50 1.77 5.93
CA ILE A 49 3.53 1.32 7.32
C ILE A 49 3.27 -0.19 7.41
N LEU A 50 2.27 -0.69 6.67
CA LEU A 50 1.93 -2.12 6.60
C LEU A 50 3.07 -2.94 5.98
N LEU A 51 3.70 -2.43 4.92
CA LEU A 51 4.83 -3.08 4.26
C LEU A 51 6.07 -3.15 5.17
N GLY A 52 6.26 -2.14 6.03
CA GLY A 52 7.33 -2.02 7.00
C GLY A 52 8.71 -1.72 6.42
N SER A 53 9.00 -2.18 5.20
CA SER A 53 10.23 -1.90 4.47
C SER A 53 9.98 -1.86 2.96
N GLY A 54 10.81 -1.07 2.26
CA GLY A 54 10.86 -1.06 0.80
C GLY A 54 11.78 -2.14 0.24
N THR A 55 12.36 -1.88 -0.92
CA THR A 55 13.44 -2.65 -1.53
C THR A 55 14.79 -1.95 -1.34
N THR A 56 15.84 -2.48 -1.97
CA THR A 56 17.14 -1.78 -2.06
C THR A 56 17.09 -0.53 -2.93
N LYS A 57 16.09 -0.38 -3.82
CA LYS A 57 15.98 0.74 -4.78
C LYS A 57 14.78 1.65 -4.51
N LEU A 58 13.76 1.17 -3.81
CA LEU A 58 12.49 1.84 -3.58
C LEU A 58 12.21 1.88 -2.08
N THR A 59 11.74 3.01 -1.57
CA THR A 59 11.23 3.07 -0.21
C THR A 59 9.89 2.34 -0.07
N ALA A 60 9.44 2.09 1.15
CA ALA A 60 8.12 1.51 1.38
C ALA A 60 7.00 2.43 0.86
N VAL A 61 7.21 3.76 0.89
CA VAL A 61 6.27 4.76 0.33
C VAL A 61 6.25 4.65 -1.19
N ASP A 62 7.41 4.52 -1.83
CA ASP A 62 7.47 4.33 -3.29
C ASP A 62 6.73 3.06 -3.72
N VAL A 63 6.94 1.94 -3.02
CA VAL A 63 6.21 0.70 -3.30
C VAL A 63 4.70 0.89 -3.10
N GLY A 64 4.27 1.59 -2.04
CA GLY A 64 2.86 1.92 -1.82
C GLY A 64 2.27 2.77 -2.95
N MET A 65 3.01 3.77 -3.44
CA MET A 65 2.59 4.58 -4.60
C MET A 65 2.45 3.73 -5.86
N LEU A 66 3.40 2.84 -6.14
CA LEU A 66 3.33 1.96 -7.31
C LEU A 66 2.13 1.00 -7.25
N MET A 67 1.84 0.45 -6.07
CA MET A 67 0.67 -0.41 -5.86
C MET A 67 -0.64 0.33 -6.12
N LEU A 68 -0.75 1.58 -5.65
CA LEU A 68 -1.92 2.43 -5.89
C LEU A 68 -2.06 2.83 -7.35
N GLN A 69 -0.97 3.24 -7.99
CA GLN A 69 -0.97 3.62 -9.41
C GLN A 69 -1.41 2.48 -10.33
N ALA A 70 -1.05 1.23 -10.01
CA ALA A 70 -1.44 0.06 -10.78
C ALA A 70 -2.95 -0.26 -10.75
N VAL A 71 -3.71 0.41 -9.89
CA VAL A 71 -5.16 0.26 -9.74
C VAL A 71 -5.88 1.61 -9.77
N ASP A 72 -5.31 2.59 -10.48
CA ASP A 72 -5.87 3.95 -10.64
C ASP A 72 -6.19 4.67 -9.31
N ASN A 73 -5.43 4.36 -8.26
CA ASN A 73 -5.62 4.83 -6.89
C ASN A 73 -6.95 4.40 -6.25
N ASP A 74 -7.59 3.33 -6.73
CA ASP A 74 -8.79 2.77 -6.13
C ASP A 74 -8.45 1.65 -5.13
N LEU A 75 -8.66 1.94 -3.84
CA LEU A 75 -8.47 0.97 -2.75
C LEU A 75 -9.39 -0.25 -2.85
N ASN A 76 -10.56 -0.13 -3.49
CA ASN A 76 -11.45 -1.27 -3.71
C ASN A 76 -10.87 -2.23 -4.75
N GLU A 77 -10.27 -1.71 -5.82
CA GLU A 77 -9.58 -2.53 -6.82
C GLU A 77 -8.30 -3.14 -6.23
N LEU A 78 -7.54 -2.39 -5.41
CA LEU A 78 -6.40 -2.93 -4.67
C LEU A 78 -6.79 -4.14 -3.81
N ALA A 79 -7.94 -4.06 -3.15
CA ALA A 79 -8.46 -5.13 -2.29
C ALA A 79 -8.91 -6.38 -3.05
N ARG A 80 -9.13 -6.29 -4.36
CA ARG A 80 -9.51 -7.42 -5.22
C ARG A 80 -8.32 -8.17 -5.81
N LEU A 81 -7.13 -7.59 -5.74
CA LEU A 81 -5.94 -8.25 -6.26
C LEU A 81 -5.64 -9.54 -5.49
N SER A 82 -5.36 -10.61 -6.24
CA SER A 82 -4.86 -11.86 -5.69
C SER A 82 -3.45 -11.68 -5.12
N ILE A 83 -3.03 -12.61 -4.25
CA ILE A 83 -1.64 -12.66 -3.75
C ILE A 83 -0.64 -12.67 -4.92
N LYS A 84 -0.93 -13.43 -5.99
CA LYS A 84 -0.06 -13.53 -7.17
C LYS A 84 0.07 -12.17 -7.88
N GLN A 85 -1.02 -11.43 -8.03
CA GLN A 85 -1.00 -10.08 -8.62
C GLN A 85 -0.22 -9.10 -7.75
N LEU A 86 -0.47 -9.09 -6.43
CA LEU A 86 0.27 -8.23 -5.50
C LEU A 86 1.77 -8.51 -5.50
N CYS A 87 2.16 -9.79 -5.58
CA CYS A 87 3.56 -10.19 -5.66
C CYS A 87 4.27 -9.77 -6.96
N ARG A 88 3.56 -9.23 -7.96
CA ARG A 88 4.19 -8.62 -9.14
C ARG A 88 4.85 -7.27 -8.82
N HIS A 89 4.48 -6.63 -7.70
CA HIS A 89 5.09 -5.37 -7.30
C HIS A 89 6.47 -5.58 -6.64
N PRO A 90 7.45 -4.70 -6.89
CA PRO A 90 8.80 -4.83 -6.35
C PRO A 90 8.82 -4.94 -4.82
N GLY A 91 9.48 -5.97 -4.30
CA GLY A 91 9.64 -6.14 -2.84
C GLY A 91 8.40 -6.65 -2.11
N ILE A 92 7.34 -7.01 -2.83
CA ILE A 92 6.14 -7.63 -2.26
C ILE A 92 6.24 -9.15 -2.39
N GLY A 93 6.61 -9.79 -1.29
CA GLY A 93 6.49 -11.24 -1.14
C GLY A 93 5.13 -11.65 -0.54
N PRO A 94 4.84 -12.96 -0.44
CA PRO A 94 3.57 -13.47 0.07
C PRO A 94 3.19 -12.89 1.44
N ALA A 95 4.14 -12.74 2.35
CA ALA A 95 3.90 -12.17 3.68
C ALA A 95 3.34 -10.74 3.60
N LYS A 96 3.99 -9.85 2.83
CA LYS A 96 3.55 -8.45 2.66
C LYS A 96 2.21 -8.37 1.92
N ALA A 97 2.02 -9.21 0.90
CA ALA A 97 0.73 -9.29 0.19
C ALA A 97 -0.42 -9.68 1.12
N ILE A 98 -0.22 -10.71 1.95
CA ILE A 98 -1.20 -11.15 2.96
C ILE A 98 -1.50 -10.04 3.97
N THR A 99 -0.47 -9.31 4.43
CA THR A 99 -0.66 -8.16 5.34
C THR A 99 -1.56 -7.09 4.72
N VAL A 100 -1.34 -6.72 3.46
CA VAL A 100 -2.16 -5.71 2.76
C VAL A 100 -3.60 -6.19 2.60
N ILE A 101 -3.79 -7.42 2.12
CA ILE A 101 -5.13 -8.02 1.96
C ILE A 101 -5.88 -8.03 3.30
N ALA A 102 -5.23 -8.47 4.38
CA ALA A 102 -5.83 -8.52 5.71
C ALA A 102 -6.24 -7.13 6.20
N ALA A 103 -5.40 -6.11 5.99
CA ALA A 103 -5.71 -4.73 6.39
C ALA A 103 -6.91 -4.15 5.63
N LEU A 104 -6.97 -4.35 4.31
CA LEU A 104 -8.08 -3.88 3.48
C LEU A 104 -9.39 -4.59 3.84
N GLU A 105 -9.34 -5.91 4.06
CA GLU A 105 -10.49 -6.69 4.49
C GLU A 105 -11.03 -6.25 5.87
N LEU A 106 -10.15 -5.93 6.82
CA LEU A 106 -10.57 -5.34 8.11
C LEU A 106 -11.26 -3.99 7.92
N GLY A 107 -10.76 -3.14 7.01
CA GLY A 107 -11.40 -1.88 6.66
C GLY A 107 -12.81 -2.08 6.10
N ARG A 108 -12.99 -3.04 5.18
CA ARG A 108 -14.29 -3.41 4.61
C ARG A 108 -15.28 -3.88 5.68
N ARG A 109 -14.87 -4.85 6.52
CA ARG A 109 -15.71 -5.38 7.61
C ARG A 109 -16.12 -4.30 8.62
N ARG A 110 -15.22 -3.37 8.92
CA ARG A 110 -15.51 -2.24 9.82
C ARG A 110 -16.60 -1.34 9.24
N LYS A 111 -16.55 -1.04 7.93
CA LYS A 111 -17.57 -0.23 7.24
C LYS A 111 -18.94 -0.92 7.26
N GLU A 112 -18.97 -2.22 6.97
CA GLU A 112 -20.20 -3.03 6.98
C GLU A 112 -20.82 -3.15 8.38
N SER A 113 -19.98 -3.31 9.41
CA SER A 113 -20.42 -3.40 10.81
C SER A 113 -21.05 -2.12 11.35
N GLY A 114 -20.68 -0.96 10.78
CA GLY A 114 -21.27 0.35 11.12
C GLY A 114 -22.61 0.62 10.44
N ALA A 115 -22.84 0.07 9.24
CA ALA A 115 -24.08 0.27 8.49
C ALA A 115 -25.31 -0.43 9.10
N GLY A 116 -25.10 -1.42 9.97
CA GLY A 116 -26.14 -2.16 10.68
C GLY A 116 -26.56 -1.61 12.04
N ARG A 117 -25.88 -0.57 12.57
CA ARG A 117 -26.27 0.10 13.84
C ARG A 117 -26.87 1.47 13.54
N ARG A 118 -28.10 1.49 13.05
CA ARG A 118 -28.95 2.66 13.20
C ARG A 118 -29.65 2.51 14.55
N THR A 119 -29.10 3.17 15.57
CA THR A 119 -29.82 3.50 16.81
C THR A 119 -30.46 4.86 16.65
#